data_AF-A0A839F9R2-F1
#
_entry.id   AF-A0A839F9R2-F1
#
_cell.length_a   1.000
_cell.length_b   1.000
_cell.length_c   1.000
_cell.angle_alpha   90.00
_cell.angle_beta   90.00
_cell.angle_gamma   90.00
#
_symmetry.space_group_name_H-M   'P 1'
#
loop_
_entity.id
_entity.type
_entity.pdbx_description
1 polymer ?
#
loop_
_entity_poly.entity_id
_entity_poly.type
_entity_poly.pdbx_seq_one_letter_code
_entity_poly.pdbx_strand_id
1 'polypeptide(L)'
;MLALLSASASARDIYTCDGPGGAKVFSQTPCGKNAKAAPMHELQTVGDSPAVREASEEAAKERDAAAKAASEAASKAPSTPATPPPPEAYRCIVPNGEVFYRHAPCPESVEVVTTTWVGNTPISSTRYAPVQSVGVSRNTACAAIRKPDKRFGQGRDESYDLFARREHRDPCGK
;
A
#
# COMPACT_ATOMS: atom_id res chain seq x y z
N MET A 1 -1.16 38.37 -20.61
CA MET A 1 -0.87 36.95 -20.88
C MET A 1 -0.20 36.37 -19.64
N LEU A 2 -0.88 35.48 -18.92
CA LEU A 2 -0.36 34.82 -17.71
C LEU A 2 0.33 33.51 -18.13
N ALA A 3 1.63 33.39 -17.88
CA ALA A 3 2.41 32.19 -18.17
C ALA A 3 2.19 31.15 -17.06
N LEU A 4 1.62 29.99 -17.39
CA LEU A 4 1.57 28.83 -16.51
C LEU A 4 2.96 28.16 -16.47
N LEU A 5 3.61 28.16 -15.31
CA LEU A 5 4.78 27.31 -15.05
C LEU A 5 4.30 25.87 -14.85
N SER A 6 4.60 24.99 -15.80
CA SER A 6 4.49 23.54 -15.62
C SER A 6 5.56 23.06 -14.65
N ALA A 7 5.16 22.63 -13.45
CA ALA A 7 6.03 21.88 -12.55
C ALA A 7 6.09 20.41 -13.03
N SER A 8 7.22 20.02 -13.64
CA SER A 8 7.48 18.63 -14.01
C SER A 8 7.83 17.81 -12.76
N ALA A 9 6.90 16.99 -12.27
CA ALA A 9 7.16 16.00 -11.24
C ALA A 9 8.14 14.94 -11.80
N SER A 10 9.35 14.88 -11.24
CA SER A 10 10.35 13.88 -11.64
C SER A 10 10.15 12.63 -10.77
N ALA A 11 9.71 11.52 -11.38
CA ALA A 11 9.70 10.23 -10.72
C ALA A 11 11.14 9.83 -10.37
N ARG A 12 11.40 9.50 -9.10
CA ARG A 12 12.70 9.01 -8.64
C ARG A 12 12.58 7.51 -8.40
N ASP A 13 13.40 6.72 -9.08
CA ASP A 13 13.47 5.29 -8.88
C ASP A 13 14.18 4.98 -7.54
N ILE A 14 13.54 4.18 -6.70
CA ILE A 14 14.13 3.65 -5.46
C ILE A 14 14.36 2.15 -5.64
N TYR A 15 15.59 1.71 -5.39
CA TYR A 15 16.05 0.34 -5.51
C TYR A 15 16.11 -0.32 -4.13
N THR A 16 15.56 -1.52 -4.01
CA THR A 16 15.71 -2.36 -2.82
C THR A 16 16.93 -3.26 -2.98
N CYS A 17 17.94 -3.06 -2.14
CA CYS A 17 19.20 -3.81 -2.11
C CYS A 17 19.23 -4.77 -0.92
N ASP A 18 19.86 -5.94 -1.11
CA ASP A 18 20.16 -6.86 -0.03
C ASP A 18 21.50 -6.48 0.62
N GLY A 19 21.46 -6.12 1.90
CA GLY A 19 22.61 -5.84 2.75
C GLY A 19 23.15 -7.09 3.45
N PRO A 20 24.36 -7.02 4.03
CA PRO A 20 24.95 -8.12 4.77
C PRO A 20 24.04 -8.48 5.97
N GLY A 21 23.75 -9.78 6.12
CA GLY A 21 22.83 -10.28 7.15
C GLY A 21 21.36 -10.36 6.72
N GLY A 22 21.04 -10.11 5.44
CA GLY A 22 19.67 -10.23 4.91
C GLY A 22 18.80 -9.00 5.15
N ALA A 23 19.39 -7.89 5.62
CA ALA A 23 18.69 -6.62 5.78
C ALA A 23 18.39 -6.00 4.42
N LYS A 24 17.16 -5.51 4.20
CA LYS A 24 16.81 -4.74 3.00
C LYS A 24 17.24 -3.28 3.19
N VAL A 25 17.98 -2.74 2.23
CA VAL A 25 18.45 -1.34 2.20
C VAL A 25 17.85 -0.66 0.97
N PHE A 26 17.24 0.50 1.14
CA PHE A 26 16.69 1.28 0.03
C PHE A 26 17.74 2.28 -0.46
N SER A 27 18.00 2.30 -1.76
CA SER A 27 18.99 3.19 -2.38
C SER A 27 18.41 3.86 -3.62
N GLN A 28 18.79 5.12 -3.84
CA GLN A 28 18.44 5.86 -5.06
C GLN A 28 19.40 5.54 -6.23
N THR A 29 20.41 4.70 -5.98
CA THR A 29 21.32 4.18 -7.00
C THR A 29 21.18 2.67 -7.10
N PRO A 30 21.32 2.06 -8.29
CA PRO A 30 21.28 0.62 -8.44
C PRO A 30 22.28 -0.06 -7.51
N CYS A 31 21.86 -1.15 -6.88
CA CYS A 31 22.74 -1.94 -6.04
C CYS A 31 23.94 -2.43 -6.86
N GLY A 32 25.14 -2.45 -6.25
CA GLY A 32 26.35 -2.98 -6.88
C GLY A 32 26.12 -4.36 -7.50
N LYS A 33 26.79 -4.62 -8.64
CA LYS A 33 26.55 -5.74 -9.58
C LYS A 33 26.03 -7.00 -8.86
N ASN A 34 24.74 -7.31 -9.13
CA ASN A 34 23.99 -8.56 -8.86
C ASN A 34 22.75 -8.48 -7.95
N ALA A 35 22.16 -7.31 -7.68
CA ALA A 35 20.82 -7.25 -7.08
C ALA A 35 19.71 -7.14 -8.14
N LYS A 36 18.64 -7.92 -7.98
CA LYS A 36 17.42 -7.81 -8.80
C LYS A 36 16.66 -6.55 -8.41
N ALA A 37 16.77 -5.52 -9.24
CA ALA A 37 15.99 -4.29 -9.12
C ALA A 37 14.59 -4.49 -9.71
N ALA A 38 13.55 -4.42 -8.89
CA ALA A 38 12.20 -4.11 -9.35
C ALA A 38 11.94 -2.63 -9.06
N PRO A 39 11.69 -1.77 -10.06
CA PRO A 39 11.43 -0.35 -9.81
C PRO A 39 10.09 -0.20 -9.08
N MET A 40 10.12 0.42 -7.89
CA MET A 40 8.91 0.91 -7.22
C MET A 40 8.87 2.43 -7.39
N HIS A 41 7.78 2.94 -7.98
CA HIS A 41 7.50 4.38 -8.03
C HIS A 41 6.83 4.81 -6.73
N GLU A 42 7.52 5.61 -5.93
CA GLU A 42 6.95 6.26 -4.75
C GLU A 42 6.38 7.63 -5.15
N LEU A 43 5.06 7.81 -5.05
CA LEU A 43 4.47 9.15 -5.11
C LEU A 43 4.71 9.83 -3.75
N GLN A 44 5.58 10.86 -3.75
CA GLN A 44 5.85 11.67 -2.57
C GLN A 44 4.59 12.41 -2.11
N THR A 45 4.11 12.11 -0.91
CA THR A 45 3.21 12.99 -0.17
C THR A 45 4.01 14.11 0.50
N VAL A 46 3.72 15.35 0.13
CA VAL A 46 4.24 16.57 0.76
C VAL A 46 3.77 16.62 2.22
N GLY A 47 4.70 16.74 3.15
CA GLY A 47 4.44 16.97 4.56
C GLY A 47 5.74 17.28 5.30
N ASP A 48 5.95 18.58 5.54
CA ASP A 48 7.00 19.19 6.36
C ASP A 48 7.45 18.36 7.58
N SER A 49 8.76 18.24 7.77
CA SER A 49 9.35 17.97 9.08
C SER A 49 10.68 18.73 9.20
N PRO A 50 10.86 19.56 10.24
CA PRO A 50 12.02 20.44 10.33
C PRO A 50 13.28 19.70 10.78
N ALA A 51 14.39 20.29 10.33
CA ALA A 51 15.79 19.90 10.47
C ALA A 51 16.26 19.47 11.87
N VAL A 52 17.23 18.54 11.88
CA VAL A 52 18.46 18.74 12.66
C VAL A 52 19.65 18.13 11.90
N ARG A 53 20.62 18.98 11.57
CA ARG A 53 21.98 18.62 11.14
C ARG A 53 22.91 18.68 12.37
N GLU A 54 24.08 18.09 12.17
CA GLU A 54 25.32 18.10 12.96
C GLU A 54 25.46 16.90 13.90
N ALA A 55 26.28 15.88 13.59
CA ALA A 55 27.73 15.84 13.33
C ALA A 55 28.58 16.14 14.58
N SER A 56 29.19 15.08 15.12
CA SER A 56 30.60 15.01 15.59
C SER A 56 30.78 13.65 16.29
N GLU A 57 31.66 12.81 15.74
CA GLU A 57 32.95 12.40 16.37
C GLU A 57 32.75 11.33 17.45
N GLU A 58 33.63 10.39 17.75
CA GLU A 58 34.75 9.71 17.13
C GLU A 58 35.15 8.65 18.18
N ALA A 59 36.10 7.78 17.85
CA ALA A 59 36.91 7.03 18.82
C ALA A 59 36.28 5.82 19.55
N ALA A 60 36.74 4.66 19.09
CA ALA A 60 36.88 3.43 19.82
C ALA A 60 37.80 3.55 21.07
N LYS A 61 37.74 2.52 21.93
CA LYS A 61 38.44 2.29 23.22
C LYS A 61 37.61 2.83 24.40
N GLU A 62 37.20 2.04 25.37
CA GLU A 62 37.99 1.11 26.15
C GLU A 62 37.10 -0.01 26.73
N ARG A 63 37.65 -1.22 26.74
CA ARG A 63 37.10 -2.38 27.44
C ARG A 63 37.40 -2.29 28.93
N ASP A 64 36.58 -2.99 29.71
CA ASP A 64 36.90 -3.51 31.05
C ASP A 64 37.01 -2.51 32.21
N ALA A 65 35.87 -2.08 32.75
CA ALA A 65 35.68 -1.88 34.20
C ALA A 65 34.22 -1.56 34.53
N ALA A 66 33.45 -2.54 35.02
CA ALA A 66 32.36 -2.41 36.01
C ALA A 66 31.36 -3.58 35.91
N ALA A 67 31.85 -4.80 36.02
CA ALA A 67 31.02 -5.94 36.38
C ALA A 67 30.57 -5.80 37.85
N LYS A 68 29.59 -4.92 38.16
CA LYS A 68 28.76 -4.92 39.39
C LYS A 68 27.77 -3.75 39.56
N ALA A 69 27.16 -3.20 38.50
CA ALA A 69 26.07 -2.21 38.70
C ALA A 69 25.18 -2.02 37.45
N ALA A 70 24.41 -3.03 37.03
CA ALA A 70 23.32 -2.80 36.07
C ALA A 70 22.27 -3.92 36.07
N SER A 71 22.04 -4.57 37.21
CA SER A 71 20.91 -5.49 37.38
C SER A 71 19.55 -4.76 37.47
N GLU A 72 19.51 -3.46 37.12
CA GLU A 72 18.35 -2.56 37.13
C GLU A 72 18.05 -1.93 35.75
N ALA A 73 18.66 -2.42 34.67
CA ALA A 73 18.35 -1.99 33.29
C ALA A 73 17.49 -3.01 32.51
N ALA A 74 16.94 -4.02 33.18
CA ALA A 74 16.13 -5.08 32.56
C ALA A 74 14.64 -4.71 32.34
N SER A 75 14.25 -3.44 32.53
CA SER A 75 12.83 -3.02 32.44
C SER A 75 12.47 -2.14 31.24
N LYS A 76 13.35 -2.00 30.25
CA LYS A 76 12.94 -1.51 28.93
C LYS A 76 13.17 -2.60 27.90
N ALA A 77 12.24 -3.56 27.88
CA ALA A 77 11.99 -4.32 26.67
C ALA A 77 11.87 -3.32 25.51
N PRO A 78 12.52 -3.57 24.36
CA PRO A 78 12.27 -2.78 23.16
C PRO A 78 10.77 -2.87 22.88
N SER A 79 10.06 -1.75 22.97
CA SER A 79 8.68 -1.68 22.52
C SER A 79 8.69 -2.08 21.05
N THR A 80 8.29 -3.31 20.75
CA THR A 80 8.07 -3.75 19.39
C THR A 80 7.14 -2.73 18.73
N PRO A 81 7.48 -2.18 17.55
CA PRO A 81 6.62 -1.25 16.85
C PRO A 81 5.22 -1.87 16.76
N ALA A 82 4.23 -1.19 17.35
CA ALA A 82 2.86 -1.66 17.29
C ALA A 82 2.46 -1.71 15.81
N THR A 83 2.18 -2.91 15.29
CA THR A 83 1.61 -3.05 13.96
C THR A 83 0.31 -2.25 13.91
N PRO A 84 0.13 -1.35 12.93
CA PRO A 84 -1.12 -0.61 12.82
C PRO A 84 -2.29 -1.59 12.69
N PRO A 85 -3.47 -1.24 13.24
CA PRO A 85 -4.64 -2.10 13.12
C PRO A 85 -4.98 -2.37 11.65
N PRO A 86 -5.53 -3.54 11.32
CA PRO A 86 -5.93 -3.84 9.96
C PRO A 86 -6.95 -2.80 9.47
N PRO A 87 -6.93 -2.45 8.18
CA PRO A 87 -7.90 -1.52 7.63
C PRO A 87 -9.32 -2.09 7.75
N GLU A 88 -10.28 -1.20 8.00
CA GLU A 88 -11.69 -1.59 8.18
C GLU A 88 -12.39 -1.95 6.87
N ALA A 89 -11.86 -1.46 5.75
CA ALA A 89 -12.35 -1.72 4.41
C ALA A 89 -11.22 -1.61 3.39
N TYR A 90 -11.50 -2.07 2.17
CA TYR A 90 -10.55 -2.21 1.09
C TYR A 90 -11.09 -1.62 -0.19
N ARG A 91 -10.24 -0.87 -0.89
CA ARG A 91 -10.36 -0.52 -2.30
C ARG A 91 -9.55 -1.54 -3.09
N CYS A 92 -10.24 -2.30 -3.93
CA CYS A 92 -9.67 -3.34 -4.77
C CYS A 92 -9.48 -2.80 -6.18
N ILE A 93 -8.25 -2.90 -6.71
CA ILE A 93 -7.87 -2.34 -8.01
C ILE A 93 -7.40 -3.48 -8.91
N VAL A 94 -7.98 -3.56 -10.10
CA VAL A 94 -7.64 -4.56 -11.12
C VAL A 94 -6.85 -3.88 -12.24
N PRO A 95 -5.86 -4.54 -12.87
CA PRO A 95 -5.04 -3.96 -13.93
C PRO A 95 -5.79 -3.44 -15.16
N ASN A 96 -7.04 -3.87 -15.39
CA ASN A 96 -7.90 -3.36 -16.47
C ASN A 96 -8.56 -2.00 -16.11
N GLY A 97 -8.25 -1.42 -14.95
CA GLY A 97 -8.86 -0.19 -14.45
C GLY A 97 -10.13 -0.39 -13.64
N GLU A 98 -10.56 -1.63 -13.41
CA GLU A 98 -11.72 -1.95 -12.58
C GLU A 98 -11.41 -1.65 -11.11
N VAL A 99 -12.33 -0.95 -10.44
CA VAL A 99 -12.21 -0.58 -9.02
C VAL A 99 -13.50 -0.91 -8.29
N PHE A 100 -13.37 -1.70 -7.22
CA PHE A 100 -14.48 -2.09 -6.37
C PHE A 100 -14.13 -1.99 -4.89
N TYR A 101 -15.14 -1.85 -4.04
CA TYR A 101 -14.99 -1.61 -2.60
C TYR A 101 -15.65 -2.71 -1.77
N ARG A 102 -14.95 -3.16 -0.72
CA ARG A 102 -15.38 -4.24 0.17
C ARG A 102 -14.91 -3.98 1.60
N HIS A 103 -15.61 -4.48 2.59
CA HIS A 103 -15.23 -4.53 4.00
C HIS A 103 -14.44 -5.82 4.30
N ALA A 104 -14.75 -6.90 3.58
CA ALA A 104 -13.90 -8.07 3.54
C ALA A 104 -12.62 -7.82 2.71
N PRO A 105 -11.51 -8.56 2.98
CA PRO A 105 -10.30 -8.50 2.17
C PRO A 105 -10.59 -8.70 0.67
N CYS A 106 -9.82 -8.01 -0.18
CA CYS A 106 -9.89 -8.20 -1.62
C CYS A 106 -9.60 -9.67 -1.97
N PRO A 107 -10.27 -10.25 -2.99
CA PRO A 107 -9.84 -11.53 -3.51
C PRO A 107 -8.44 -11.39 -4.12
N GLU A 108 -7.63 -12.45 -4.16
CA GLU A 108 -6.29 -12.38 -4.76
C GLU A 108 -6.35 -12.15 -6.28
N SER A 109 -7.41 -12.66 -6.93
CA SER A 109 -7.65 -12.47 -8.35
C SER A 109 -9.15 -12.39 -8.67
N VAL A 110 -9.47 -11.80 -9.81
CA VAL A 110 -10.83 -11.75 -10.36
C VAL A 110 -10.86 -12.18 -11.81
N GLU A 111 -11.98 -12.78 -12.22
CA GLU A 111 -12.24 -13.10 -13.61
C GLU A 111 -12.46 -11.80 -14.42
N VAL A 112 -11.69 -11.60 -15.48
CA VAL A 112 -11.83 -10.49 -16.42
C VAL A 112 -12.20 -11.07 -17.78
N VAL A 113 -13.39 -10.71 -18.27
CA VAL A 113 -13.86 -11.07 -19.60
C VAL A 113 -13.49 -9.95 -20.56
N THR A 114 -12.76 -10.29 -21.62
CA THR A 114 -12.46 -9.38 -22.73
C THR A 114 -13.23 -9.85 -23.94
N THR A 115 -14.07 -8.99 -24.51
CA THR A 115 -14.80 -9.29 -25.75
C THR A 115 -14.16 -8.52 -26.89
N THR A 116 -13.78 -9.25 -27.94
CA THR A 116 -13.26 -8.72 -29.20
C THR A 116 -14.20 -9.08 -30.34
N TRP A 117 -14.23 -8.28 -31.40
CA TRP A 117 -15.11 -8.50 -32.54
C TRP A 117 -14.31 -8.96 -33.75
N VAL A 118 -14.68 -10.09 -34.35
CA VAL A 118 -14.16 -10.55 -35.63
C VAL A 118 -15.32 -10.51 -36.63
N GLY A 119 -15.35 -9.46 -37.44
CA GLY A 119 -16.55 -9.12 -38.22
C GLY A 119 -17.73 -8.81 -37.30
N ASN A 120 -18.86 -9.49 -37.51
CA ASN A 120 -20.07 -9.36 -36.68
C ASN A 120 -20.15 -10.40 -35.55
N THR A 121 -19.08 -11.18 -35.32
CA THR A 121 -19.05 -12.23 -34.32
C THR A 121 -18.29 -11.75 -33.07
N PRO A 122 -18.94 -11.71 -31.89
CA PRO A 122 -18.24 -11.42 -30.64
C PRO A 122 -17.47 -12.66 -30.17
N ILE A 123 -16.19 -12.50 -29.91
CA ILE A 123 -15.31 -13.51 -29.32
C ILE A 123 -14.92 -13.04 -27.93
N SER A 124 -15.34 -13.79 -26.91
CA SER A 124 -15.02 -13.51 -25.51
C SER A 124 -13.92 -14.43 -25.01
N SER A 125 -12.91 -13.84 -24.36
CA SER A 125 -11.88 -14.57 -23.64
C SER A 125 -11.94 -14.21 -22.15
N THR A 126 -11.92 -15.23 -21.30
CA THR A 126 -11.81 -15.09 -19.85
C THR A 126 -10.35 -15.22 -19.42
N ARG A 127 -9.90 -14.32 -18.53
CA ARG A 127 -8.60 -14.45 -17.83
C ARG A 127 -8.74 -14.07 -16.36
N TYR A 128 -7.90 -14.61 -15.48
CA TYR A 128 -7.81 -14.14 -14.10
C TYR A 128 -6.78 -13.03 -13.99
N ALA A 129 -7.17 -11.89 -13.42
CA ALA A 129 -6.29 -10.76 -13.18
C ALA A 129 -6.02 -10.61 -11.68
N PRO A 130 -4.77 -10.32 -11.26
CA PRO A 130 -4.47 -10.07 -9.86
C PRO A 130 -5.16 -8.80 -9.36
N VAL A 131 -5.49 -8.75 -8.08
CA VAL A 131 -6.11 -7.59 -7.45
C VAL A 131 -5.15 -6.95 -6.47
N GLN A 132 -4.93 -5.65 -6.63
CA GLN A 132 -4.23 -4.85 -5.63
C GLN A 132 -5.21 -4.41 -4.54
N SER A 133 -4.82 -4.61 -3.29
CA SER A 133 -5.61 -4.21 -2.12
C SER A 133 -5.07 -2.93 -1.51
N VAL A 134 -5.94 -1.93 -1.29
CA VAL A 134 -5.61 -0.67 -0.62
C VAL A 134 -6.57 -0.48 0.55
N GLY A 135 -6.03 -0.35 1.77
CA GLY A 135 -6.84 -0.06 2.95
C GLY A 135 -7.51 1.31 2.86
N VAL A 136 -8.81 1.36 3.14
CA VAL A 136 -9.62 2.59 3.17
C VAL A 136 -10.51 2.61 4.41
N SER A 137 -11.01 3.79 4.78
CA SER A 137 -11.99 3.89 5.87
C SER A 137 -13.32 3.24 5.48
N ARG A 138 -14.07 2.73 6.47
CA ARG A 138 -15.44 2.25 6.26
C ARG A 138 -16.33 3.29 5.59
N ASN A 139 -16.21 4.56 6.01
CA ASN A 139 -17.01 5.64 5.42
C ASN A 139 -16.70 5.86 3.93
N THR A 140 -15.43 5.79 3.54
CA THR A 140 -15.01 5.88 2.14
C THR A 140 -15.59 4.73 1.31
N ALA A 141 -15.49 3.50 1.81
CA ALA A 141 -16.05 2.33 1.12
C ALA A 141 -17.58 2.46 0.98
N CYS A 142 -18.29 2.76 2.07
CA CYS A 142 -19.74 2.92 2.02
C CYS A 142 -20.21 4.07 1.13
N ALA A 143 -19.46 5.18 1.07
CA ALA A 143 -19.77 6.27 0.15
C ALA A 143 -19.63 5.82 -1.31
N ALA A 144 -18.58 5.06 -1.64
CA ALA A 144 -18.35 4.56 -2.99
C ALA A 144 -19.35 3.47 -3.41
N ILE A 145 -19.72 2.56 -2.49
CA ILE A 145 -20.69 1.49 -2.73
C ILE A 145 -22.09 2.06 -2.97
N ARG A 146 -22.49 3.07 -2.19
CA ARG A 146 -23.84 3.66 -2.30
C ARG A 146 -24.00 4.62 -3.46
N LYS A 147 -22.91 5.20 -3.96
CA LYS A 147 -22.99 6.20 -5.02
C LYS A 147 -23.11 5.52 -6.39
N PRO A 148 -24.21 5.74 -7.14
CA PRO A 148 -24.31 5.30 -8.52
C PRO A 148 -23.43 6.20 -9.39
N ASP A 149 -22.13 5.91 -9.47
CA ASP A 149 -21.17 6.64 -10.30
C ASP A 149 -20.84 5.90 -11.61
N LYS A 150 -21.45 4.72 -11.85
CA LYS A 150 -21.16 3.82 -12.98
C LYS A 150 -19.66 3.51 -13.11
N ARG A 151 -18.92 3.56 -11.99
CA ARG A 151 -17.51 3.19 -11.97
C ARG A 151 -17.34 1.78 -12.51
N PHE A 152 -16.34 1.61 -13.36
CA PHE A 152 -15.97 0.29 -13.83
C PHE A 152 -15.56 -0.56 -12.62
N GLY A 153 -16.33 -1.61 -12.33
CA GLY A 153 -16.16 -2.46 -11.14
C GLY A 153 -17.25 -2.33 -10.09
N GLN A 154 -18.19 -1.38 -10.23
CA GLN A 154 -19.29 -1.23 -9.28
C GLN A 154 -20.10 -2.53 -9.09
N GLY A 155 -20.24 -3.36 -10.13
CA GLY A 155 -20.91 -4.66 -10.03
C GLY A 155 -20.23 -5.68 -9.11
N ARG A 156 -18.98 -5.43 -8.70
CA ARG A 156 -18.21 -6.24 -7.74
C ARG A 156 -18.11 -5.62 -6.36
N ASP A 157 -18.72 -4.45 -6.15
CA ASP A 157 -18.80 -3.88 -4.82
C ASP A 157 -19.49 -4.87 -3.87
N GLU A 158 -19.06 -4.88 -2.62
CA GLU A 158 -19.71 -5.73 -1.63
C GLU A 158 -21.16 -5.30 -1.46
N SER A 159 -22.07 -6.26 -1.61
CA SER A 159 -23.50 -6.03 -1.49
C SER A 159 -24.07 -6.94 -0.42
N TYR A 160 -25.06 -6.41 0.29
CA TYR A 160 -25.77 -7.13 1.34
C TYR A 160 -27.23 -7.26 0.92
N ASP A 161 -27.78 -8.46 1.04
CA ASP A 161 -29.20 -8.69 0.81
C ASP A 161 -30.06 -8.01 1.89
N LEU A 162 -31.39 -8.11 1.75
CA LEU A 162 -32.32 -7.51 2.71
C LEU A 162 -32.24 -8.18 4.09
N PHE A 163 -31.85 -9.45 4.14
CA PHE A 163 -31.77 -10.22 5.37
C PHE A 163 -30.56 -9.80 6.20
N ALA A 164 -29.36 -9.74 5.59
CA ALA A 164 -28.14 -9.21 6.19
C ALA A 164 -28.32 -7.77 6.68
N ARG A 165 -29.07 -6.94 5.93
CA ARG A 165 -29.44 -5.60 6.38
C ARG A 165 -30.33 -5.59 7.62
N ARG A 166 -31.36 -6.44 7.65
CA ARG A 166 -32.26 -6.57 8.81
C ARG A 166 -31.53 -7.08 10.06
N GLU A 167 -30.52 -7.93 9.89
CA GLU A 167 -29.70 -8.45 10.98
C GLU A 167 -28.54 -7.52 11.37
N HIS A 168 -28.51 -6.27 10.89
CA HIS A 168 -27.45 -5.31 11.15
C HIS A 168 -26.04 -5.82 10.78
N ARG A 169 -25.95 -6.72 9.79
CA ARG A 169 -24.69 -7.23 9.22
C ARG A 169 -24.18 -6.39 8.06
N ASP A 170 -24.99 -5.46 7.55
CA ASP A 170 -24.56 -4.47 6.57
C ASP A 170 -23.74 -3.37 7.27
N PRO A 171 -22.41 -3.30 7.06
CA PRO A 171 -21.54 -2.27 7.65
C PRO A 171 -21.83 -0.88 7.12
N CYS A 172 -22.56 -0.77 6.00
CA CYS A 172 -23.06 0.48 5.50
C CYS A 172 -24.46 0.79 6.04
N GLY A 173 -25.20 -0.18 6.57
CA GLY A 173 -26.54 0.02 7.14
C GLY A 173 -26.55 1.15 8.17
N LYS A 174 -27.48 2.10 8.01
CA LYS A 174 -27.86 3.04 9.05
C LYS A 174 -29.08 2.47 9.77
#